data_AF-C6E5M8-F1
#
_entry.id   AF-C6E5M8-F1
#
_cell.length_a   1.000
_cell.length_b   1.000
_cell.length_c   1.000
_cell.angle_alpha   90.00
_cell.angle_beta   90.00
_cell.angle_gamma   90.00
#
_symmetry.space_group_name_H-M   'P 1'
#
loop_
_entity.id
_entity.type
_entity.pdbx_description
1 polymer ?
#
loop_
_entity_poly.entity_id
_entity_poly.type
_entity_poly.pdbx_seq_one_letter_code
_entity_poly.pdbx_strand_id
1 'polypeptide(L)'
;MKKLLLLLLLLYPLSASAETYQWTDERGTVNFAEDLGKVPKKYRKKAKRLGSEEPAAENSAPAAAPETAKPRGAEEKGEKSNEKNKTYGGKDELAWRREFQQANSRLQSAQTELDTLNARLADTSRMTRSEYLIIQNSIKHSKARVQELQKKLDQLDATADRYEVPADFRK
;
A
#
# COMPACT_ATOMS: atom_id res chain seq x y z
N MET A 1 47.14 -15.43 -22.09
CA MET A 1 46.59 -14.20 -22.71
C MET A 1 45.07 -14.25 -22.86
N LYS A 2 44.47 -15.16 -23.66
CA LYS A 2 43.00 -15.21 -23.90
C LYS A 2 42.13 -15.49 -22.66
N LYS A 3 42.59 -16.34 -21.72
CA LYS A 3 41.85 -16.65 -20.48
C LYS A 3 41.81 -15.47 -19.49
N LEU A 4 42.85 -14.62 -19.50
CA LEU A 4 42.91 -13.42 -18.66
C LEU A 4 41.94 -12.33 -19.16
N LEU A 5 41.82 -12.20 -20.50
CA LEU A 5 40.88 -11.28 -21.14
C LEU A 5 39.41 -11.64 -20.82
N LEU A 6 39.09 -12.94 -20.80
CA LEU A 6 37.73 -13.40 -20.47
C LEU A 6 37.37 -13.09 -19.01
N LEU A 7 38.33 -13.25 -18.09
CA LEU A 7 38.15 -12.94 -16.66
C LEU A 7 37.97 -11.42 -16.44
N LEU A 8 38.65 -10.59 -17.23
CA LEU A 8 38.51 -9.13 -17.16
C LEU A 8 37.13 -8.65 -17.64
N LEU A 9 36.49 -9.37 -18.55
CA LEU A 9 35.16 -9.03 -19.06
C LEU A 9 34.05 -9.27 -18.02
N LEU A 10 34.24 -10.21 -17.08
CA LEU A 10 33.28 -10.51 -16.00
C LEU A 10 33.28 -9.46 -14.87
N LEU A 11 34.30 -8.61 -14.81
CA LEU A 11 34.43 -7.57 -13.79
C LEU A 11 33.68 -6.28 -14.15
N TYR A 12 33.00 -6.22 -15.30
CA TYR A 12 32.21 -5.06 -15.69
C TYR A 12 30.88 -5.04 -14.91
N PRO A 13 30.61 -3.97 -14.12
CA PRO A 13 29.31 -3.80 -13.49
C PRO A 13 28.26 -3.53 -14.58
N LEU A 14 27.31 -4.44 -14.72
CA LEU A 14 26.10 -4.21 -15.51
C LEU A 14 25.19 -3.26 -14.72
N SER A 15 25.24 -1.97 -15.05
CA SER A 15 24.30 -0.99 -14.50
C SER A 15 22.90 -1.28 -15.05
N ALA A 16 22.04 -1.86 -14.22
CA ALA A 16 20.63 -2.02 -14.51
C ALA A 16 19.89 -0.72 -14.13
N SER A 17 19.54 0.08 -15.13
CA SER A 17 18.70 1.26 -14.93
C SER A 17 17.23 0.85 -15.06
N ALA A 18 16.51 0.79 -13.95
CA ALA A 18 15.06 0.58 -13.93
C ALA A 18 14.37 1.92 -13.65
N GLU A 19 13.63 2.44 -14.64
CA GLU A 19 12.83 3.65 -14.45
C GLU A 19 11.57 3.30 -13.66
N THR A 20 11.52 3.69 -12.39
CA THR A 20 10.33 3.47 -11.56
C THR A 20 9.43 4.70 -11.62
N TYR A 21 8.16 4.51 -11.95
CA TYR A 21 7.14 5.54 -12.00
C TYR A 21 6.21 5.41 -10.81
N GLN A 22 6.01 6.50 -10.07
CA GLN A 22 5.09 6.59 -8.95
C GLN A 22 3.90 7.48 -9.31
N TRP A 23 2.67 7.05 -9.02
CA TRP A 23 1.49 7.91 -9.11
C TRP A 23 0.51 7.66 -7.97
N THR A 24 -0.28 8.67 -7.66
CA THR A 24 -1.40 8.56 -6.71
C THR A 24 -2.70 8.44 -7.48
N ASP A 25 -3.50 7.42 -7.18
CA ASP A 25 -4.80 7.21 -7.80
C ASP A 25 -5.92 8.10 -7.20
N GLU A 26 -7.12 8.02 -7.75
CA GLU A 26 -8.32 8.75 -7.26
C GLU A 26 -8.73 8.37 -5.84
N ARG A 27 -8.27 7.21 -5.35
CA ARG A 27 -8.52 6.72 -3.98
C ARG A 27 -7.41 7.13 -3.02
N GLY A 28 -6.44 7.93 -3.48
CA GLY A 28 -5.30 8.37 -2.70
C GLY A 28 -4.27 7.27 -2.43
N THR A 29 -4.28 6.17 -3.20
CA THR A 29 -3.31 5.07 -3.08
C THR A 29 -2.09 5.36 -3.94
N VAL A 30 -0.90 5.26 -3.36
CA VAL A 30 0.38 5.38 -4.07
C VAL A 30 0.69 4.06 -4.77
N ASN A 31 0.87 4.11 -6.09
CA ASN A 31 1.18 2.97 -6.95
C ASN A 31 2.54 3.17 -7.63
N PHE A 32 3.20 2.06 -7.95
CA PHE A 32 4.50 2.03 -8.63
C PHE A 32 4.43 1.16 -9.89
N ALA A 33 5.16 1.56 -10.93
CA ALA A 33 5.32 0.77 -12.15
C ALA A 33 6.73 0.94 -12.73
N GLU A 34 7.27 -0.12 -13.31
CA GLU A 34 8.60 -0.13 -13.94
C GLU A 34 8.57 0.38 -15.39
N ASP A 35 7.38 0.68 -15.92
CA ASP A 35 7.16 1.19 -17.27
C ASP A 35 5.98 2.18 -17.27
N LEU A 36 6.16 3.31 -17.96
CA LEU A 36 5.12 4.32 -18.18
C LEU A 36 3.90 3.73 -18.92
N GLY A 37 4.10 2.70 -19.74
CA GLY A 37 3.04 1.93 -20.39
C GLY A 37 2.06 1.29 -19.40
N LYS A 38 2.55 0.86 -18.24
CA LYS A 38 1.78 0.23 -17.16
C LYS A 38 1.04 1.24 -16.27
N VAL A 39 1.42 2.51 -16.33
CA VAL A 39 0.67 3.59 -15.66
C VAL A 39 -0.62 3.86 -16.45
N PRO A 40 -1.81 3.87 -15.80
CA PRO A 40 -3.06 4.21 -16.46
C PRO A 40 -2.98 5.59 -17.12
N LYS A 41 -3.51 5.75 -18.34
CA LYS A 41 -3.40 6.98 -19.16
C LYS A 41 -3.75 8.26 -18.39
N LYS A 42 -4.75 8.20 -17.51
CA LYS A 42 -5.19 9.33 -16.66
C LYS A 42 -4.15 9.82 -15.65
N TYR A 43 -3.21 8.98 -15.24
CA TYR A 43 -2.18 9.30 -14.25
C TYR A 43 -0.79 9.51 -14.84
N ARG A 44 -0.56 9.19 -16.12
CA ARG A 44 0.75 9.34 -16.78
C ARG A 44 1.31 10.76 -16.68
N LYS A 45 0.45 11.79 -16.81
CA LYS A 45 0.85 13.20 -16.68
C LYS A 45 1.23 13.63 -15.25
N LYS A 46 0.80 12.86 -14.24
CA LYS A 46 1.04 13.12 -12.81
C LYS A 46 2.03 12.12 -12.19
N ALA A 47 2.50 11.15 -12.97
CA ALA A 47 3.44 10.16 -12.51
C ALA A 47 4.84 10.78 -12.38
N LYS A 48 5.48 10.58 -11.24
CA LYS A 48 6.86 11.01 -10.98
C LYS A 48 7.82 9.86 -11.28
N ARG A 49 8.90 10.11 -12.02
CA ARG A 49 9.98 9.14 -12.23
C ARG A 49 10.94 9.19 -11.03
N LEU A 50 11.11 8.07 -10.34
CA LEU A 50 12.10 7.91 -9.29
C LEU A 50 13.43 7.47 -9.91
N GLY A 51 14.52 8.15 -9.55
CA GLY A 51 15.88 7.79 -9.96
C GLY A 51 16.53 8.68 -11.03
N SER A 52 15.93 9.81 -11.39
CA SER A 52 16.63 10.85 -12.16
C SER A 52 16.88 12.06 -11.29
N GLU A 53 18.16 12.29 -10.99
CA GLU A 53 18.63 13.53 -10.41
C GLU A 53 18.76 14.55 -11.55
N GLU A 54 17.67 15.24 -11.84
CA GLU A 54 17.69 16.50 -12.61
C GLU A 54 16.77 17.53 -11.94
N PRO A 55 17.14 18.82 -12.01
CA PRO A 55 16.80 19.82 -11.01
C PRO A 55 15.36 20.32 -11.15
N ALA A 56 14.89 20.95 -10.07
CA ALA A 56 13.64 21.68 -10.00
C ALA A 56 13.42 22.59 -11.22
N ALA A 57 12.47 22.22 -12.08
CA ALA A 57 11.75 23.19 -12.90
C ALA A 57 10.55 23.67 -12.07
N GLU A 58 10.83 24.70 -11.29
CA GLU A 58 9.83 25.61 -10.76
C GLU A 58 9.05 26.20 -11.93
N ASN A 59 7.76 25.84 -12.05
CA ASN A 59 6.76 26.81 -12.50
C ASN A 59 5.36 26.41 -12.02
N SER A 60 4.82 27.33 -11.22
CA SER A 60 3.43 27.48 -10.80
C SER A 60 2.92 26.52 -9.72
N ALA A 61 3.32 26.85 -8.50
CA ALA A 61 2.45 26.84 -7.32
C ALA A 61 1.17 27.72 -7.56
N PRO A 62 0.15 27.71 -6.70
CA PRO A 62 0.34 28.00 -5.29
C PRO A 62 -0.15 26.90 -4.37
N ALA A 63 0.73 26.52 -3.45
CA ALA A 63 0.33 26.25 -2.09
C ALA A 63 -0.42 27.48 -1.54
N ALA A 64 -1.61 27.26 -0.99
CA ALA A 64 -2.24 28.20 -0.08
C ALA A 64 -2.21 27.56 1.30
N ALA A 65 -1.17 27.90 2.07
CA ALA A 65 -1.29 27.94 3.52
C ALA A 65 -2.22 29.12 3.89
N PRO A 66 -2.94 29.01 5.02
CA PRO A 66 -3.30 30.23 5.73
C PRO A 66 -3.07 30.10 7.23
N GLU A 67 -2.18 30.93 7.79
CA GLU A 67 -2.26 31.36 9.18
C GLU A 67 -2.70 32.83 9.25
N THR A 68 -3.94 33.00 9.72
CA THR A 68 -4.50 34.04 10.61
C THR A 68 -4.17 35.54 10.43
N ALA A 69 -5.22 36.35 10.13
CA ALA A 69 -5.75 37.45 10.98
C ALA A 69 -7.03 38.14 10.42
N LYS A 70 -8.22 37.65 10.84
CA LYS A 70 -9.50 38.28 11.34
C LYS A 70 -9.78 39.81 11.16
N PRO A 71 -11.03 40.35 11.27
CA PRO A 71 -12.41 39.88 11.00
C PRO A 71 -13.27 40.82 10.07
N ARG A 72 -14.55 40.44 9.88
CA ARG A 72 -15.74 41.21 9.41
C ARG A 72 -16.14 40.83 7.99
N GLY A 73 -17.32 40.29 7.70
CA GLY A 73 -18.49 39.95 8.51
C GLY A 73 -19.60 39.71 7.49
N ALA A 74 -20.11 38.49 7.42
CA ALA A 74 -21.37 38.14 6.77
C ALA A 74 -21.77 36.77 7.33
N GLU A 75 -22.52 36.81 8.43
CA GLU A 75 -23.36 35.71 8.88
C GLU A 75 -24.38 35.40 7.78
N GLU A 76 -24.53 34.13 7.41
CA GLU A 76 -25.70 33.35 7.78
C GLU A 76 -25.66 31.91 7.22
N LYS A 77 -25.99 30.97 8.12
CA LYS A 77 -26.52 29.61 7.89
C LYS A 77 -25.66 28.59 7.14
N GLY A 78 -25.06 27.71 7.94
CA GLY A 78 -24.52 26.43 7.49
C GLY A 78 -23.97 25.57 8.63
N GLU A 79 -24.74 25.45 9.71
CA GLU A 79 -24.49 24.60 10.88
C GLU A 79 -24.45 23.12 10.47
N LYS A 80 -23.33 22.65 9.86
CA LYS A 80 -23.07 21.23 9.52
C LYS A 80 -21.64 20.91 9.04
N SER A 81 -20.64 21.73 9.34
CA SER A 81 -19.28 21.56 8.77
C SER A 81 -18.14 21.58 9.80
N ASN A 82 -18.37 21.06 11.00
CA ASN A 82 -17.29 20.91 12.01
C ASN A 82 -16.98 19.46 12.42
N GLU A 83 -17.58 18.45 11.77
CA GLU A 83 -17.23 17.03 12.00
C GLU A 83 -16.20 16.49 10.99
N LYS A 84 -16.09 17.08 9.80
CA LYS A 84 -15.28 16.53 8.69
C LYS A 84 -13.78 16.83 8.75
N ASN A 85 -13.33 17.66 9.69
CA ASN A 85 -11.90 17.96 9.90
C ASN A 85 -11.37 17.38 11.22
N LYS A 86 -12.08 16.43 11.84
CA LYS A 86 -11.59 15.76 13.03
C LYS A 86 -10.53 14.73 12.62
N THR A 87 -9.28 15.05 12.90
CA THR A 87 -8.16 14.13 12.72
C THR A 87 -7.97 13.32 14.00
N TYR A 88 -7.66 12.04 13.84
CA TYR A 88 -7.45 11.10 14.92
C TYR A 88 -6.01 10.59 14.82
N GLY A 89 -5.16 10.97 15.77
CA GLY A 89 -3.73 10.64 15.72
C GLY A 89 -3.01 11.23 14.51
N GLY A 90 -3.46 12.38 13.99
CA GLY A 90 -2.91 13.02 12.79
C GLY A 90 -3.35 12.41 11.46
N LYS A 91 -4.24 11.41 11.47
CA LYS A 91 -4.87 10.84 10.27
C LYS A 91 -6.33 11.27 10.16
N ASP A 92 -6.83 11.41 8.93
CA ASP A 92 -8.25 11.68 8.68
C ASP A 92 -9.10 10.40 8.71
N GLU A 93 -10.41 10.55 8.71
CA GLU A 93 -11.37 9.44 8.66
C GLU A 93 -11.11 8.50 7.48
N LEU A 94 -10.84 9.06 6.29
CA LEU A 94 -10.64 8.28 5.07
C LEU A 94 -9.35 7.46 5.12
N ALA A 95 -8.29 7.95 5.76
CA ALA A 95 -7.08 7.16 6.00
C ALA A 95 -7.37 5.99 6.94
N TRP A 96 -8.05 6.21 8.07
CA TRP A 96 -8.43 5.13 8.98
C TRP A 96 -9.30 4.08 8.30
N ARG A 97 -10.36 4.47 7.60
CA ARG A 97 -11.21 3.54 6.83
C ARG A 97 -10.42 2.72 5.83
N ARG A 98 -9.51 3.36 5.08
CA ARG A 98 -8.68 2.66 4.09
C ARG A 98 -7.74 1.65 4.75
N GLU A 99 -7.14 1.99 5.89
CA GLU A 99 -6.26 1.08 6.64
C GLU A 99 -7.04 -0.15 7.14
N PHE A 100 -8.22 0.05 7.75
CA PHE A 100 -9.07 -1.05 8.21
C PHE A 100 -9.57 -1.91 7.05
N GLN A 101 -10.07 -1.30 5.97
CA GLN A 101 -10.53 -2.05 4.80
C GLN A 101 -9.40 -2.88 4.16
N GLN A 102 -8.20 -2.31 4.07
CA GLN A 102 -7.06 -3.02 3.53
C GLN A 102 -6.61 -4.16 4.45
N ALA A 103 -6.60 -3.95 5.77
CA ALA A 103 -6.27 -5.00 6.74
C ALA A 103 -7.28 -6.16 6.66
N ASN A 104 -8.58 -5.85 6.65
CA ASN A 104 -9.66 -6.83 6.53
C ASN A 104 -9.58 -7.62 5.22
N SER A 105 -9.39 -6.94 4.07
CA SER A 105 -9.26 -7.61 2.77
C SER A 105 -8.06 -8.55 2.71
N ARG A 106 -6.92 -8.15 3.29
CA ARG A 106 -5.72 -9.00 3.38
C ARG A 106 -5.96 -10.22 4.25
N LEU A 107 -6.62 -10.05 5.40
CA LEU A 107 -6.96 -11.14 6.30
C LEU A 107 -7.90 -12.14 5.62
N GLN A 108 -8.96 -11.65 4.98
CA GLN A 108 -9.92 -12.48 4.24
C GLN A 108 -9.23 -13.25 3.10
N SER A 109 -8.33 -12.61 2.36
CA SER A 109 -7.59 -13.26 1.28
C SER A 109 -6.68 -14.37 1.81
N ALA A 110 -5.98 -14.12 2.92
CA ALA A 110 -5.12 -15.12 3.58
C ALA A 110 -5.94 -16.29 4.15
N GLN A 111 -7.13 -16.02 4.70
CA GLN A 111 -8.03 -17.06 5.18
C GLN A 111 -8.55 -17.92 4.01
N THR A 112 -8.96 -17.30 2.91
CA THR A 112 -9.41 -18.01 1.70
C THR A 112 -8.32 -18.91 1.13
N GLU A 113 -7.07 -18.45 1.14
CA GLU A 113 -5.91 -19.25 0.74
C GLU A 113 -5.73 -20.46 1.67
N LEU A 114 -5.79 -20.26 2.98
CA LEU A 114 -5.68 -21.32 3.97
C LEU A 114 -6.79 -22.37 3.78
N ASP A 115 -8.03 -21.93 3.57
CA ASP A 115 -9.18 -22.80 3.35
C ASP A 115 -9.04 -23.59 2.04
N THR A 116 -8.54 -22.95 0.98
CA THR A 116 -8.27 -23.61 -0.31
C THR A 116 -7.20 -24.69 -0.18
N LEU A 117 -6.14 -24.42 0.58
CA LEU A 117 -5.08 -25.38 0.84
C LEU A 117 -5.56 -26.55 1.71
N ASN A 118 -6.36 -26.27 2.75
CA ASN A 118 -6.99 -27.30 3.57
C ASN A 118 -7.97 -28.17 2.76
N ALA A 119 -8.75 -27.56 1.86
CA ALA A 119 -9.64 -28.28 0.96
C ALA A 119 -8.88 -29.21 0.01
N ARG A 120 -7.70 -28.81 -0.48
CA ARG A 120 -6.82 -29.70 -1.26
C ARG A 120 -6.32 -30.89 -0.45
N LEU A 121 -6.05 -30.73 0.85
CA LEU A 121 -5.70 -31.86 1.70
C LEU A 121 -6.87 -32.78 2.05
N ALA A 122 -8.12 -32.37 1.78
CA ALA A 122 -9.27 -33.25 2.00
C ALA A 122 -9.32 -34.41 0.98
N ASP A 123 -8.85 -34.20 -0.25
CA ASP A 123 -8.69 -35.24 -1.27
C ASP A 123 -7.21 -35.46 -1.61
N THR A 124 -6.59 -36.40 -0.89
CA THR A 124 -5.19 -36.80 -1.13
C THR A 124 -5.05 -37.96 -2.10
N SER A 125 -6.15 -38.53 -2.62
CA SER A 125 -6.12 -39.83 -3.31
C SER A 125 -5.40 -39.78 -4.66
N ARG A 126 -5.33 -38.59 -5.28
CA ARG A 126 -4.62 -38.34 -6.54
C ARG A 126 -3.29 -37.60 -6.37
N MET A 127 -2.85 -37.40 -5.13
CA MET A 127 -1.74 -36.49 -4.82
C MET A 127 -0.44 -37.25 -4.59
N THR A 128 0.63 -36.78 -5.22
CA THR A 128 1.97 -37.33 -4.97
C THR A 128 2.48 -36.91 -3.59
N ARG A 129 3.43 -37.67 -3.04
CA ARG A 129 4.04 -37.35 -1.74
C ARG A 129 4.72 -35.96 -1.74
N SER A 130 5.33 -35.56 -2.85
CA SER A 130 5.94 -34.24 -2.98
C SER A 130 4.91 -33.11 -2.93
N GLU A 131 3.80 -33.25 -3.66
CA GLU A 131 2.69 -32.28 -3.63
C GLU A 131 2.09 -32.15 -2.22
N TYR A 132 1.96 -33.27 -1.50
CA TYR A 132 1.50 -33.28 -0.12
C TYR A 132 2.40 -32.46 0.81
N LEU A 133 3.71 -32.67 0.72
CA LEU A 133 4.67 -31.94 1.53
C LEU A 133 4.71 -30.44 1.17
N ILE A 134 4.55 -30.11 -0.12
CA ILE A 134 4.43 -28.72 -0.57
C ILE A 134 3.20 -28.06 0.06
N ILE A 135 2.02 -28.69 -0.05
CA ILE A 135 0.78 -28.13 0.49
C ILE A 135 0.83 -28.02 2.02
N GLN A 136 1.41 -29.00 2.72
CA GLN A 136 1.62 -28.89 4.18
C GLN A 136 2.47 -27.67 4.54
N ASN A 137 3.59 -27.45 3.84
CA ASN A 137 4.43 -26.29 4.08
C ASN A 137 3.68 -24.99 3.75
N SER A 138 2.94 -24.95 2.64
CA SER A 138 2.09 -23.80 2.29
C SER A 138 1.05 -23.50 3.37
N ILE A 139 0.40 -24.51 3.95
CA ILE A 139 -0.56 -24.33 5.07
C ILE A 139 0.14 -23.74 6.28
N LYS A 140 1.34 -24.22 6.64
CA LYS A 140 2.11 -23.68 7.75
C LYS A 140 2.41 -22.19 7.54
N HIS A 141 2.85 -21.80 6.35
CA HIS A 141 3.14 -20.41 6.02
C HIS A 141 1.87 -19.55 5.96
N SER A 142 0.80 -20.04 5.34
CA SER A 142 -0.49 -19.36 5.25
C SER A 142 -1.09 -19.13 6.65
N LYS A 143 -1.04 -20.14 7.53
CA LYS A 143 -1.45 -20.00 8.93
C LYS A 143 -0.65 -18.95 9.68
N ALA A 144 0.67 -18.92 9.50
CA ALA A 144 1.52 -17.89 10.10
C ALA A 144 1.14 -16.49 9.61
N ARG A 145 0.85 -16.35 8.31
CA ARG A 145 0.40 -15.09 7.70
C ARG A 145 -0.96 -14.64 8.24
N VAL A 146 -1.93 -15.54 8.39
CA VAL A 146 -3.23 -15.23 9.02
C VAL A 146 -3.02 -14.72 10.44
N GLN A 147 -2.19 -15.39 11.24
CA GLN A 147 -1.87 -14.96 12.61
C GLN A 147 -1.17 -13.60 12.65
N GLU A 148 -0.25 -13.34 11.72
CA GLU A 148 0.43 -12.05 11.64
C GLU A 148 -0.54 -10.92 11.27
N LEU A 149 -1.43 -11.16 10.30
CA LEU A 149 -2.44 -10.19 9.88
C LEU A 149 -3.46 -9.92 11.00
N GLN A 150 -3.86 -10.95 11.74
CA GLN A 150 -4.71 -10.78 12.92
C GLN A 150 -4.03 -9.89 13.96
N LYS A 151 -2.77 -10.16 14.30
CA LYS A 151 -2.02 -9.31 15.24
C LYS A 151 -1.90 -7.87 14.77
N LYS A 152 -1.70 -7.64 13.47
CA LYS A 152 -1.67 -6.28 12.89
C LYS A 152 -3.02 -5.58 12.99
N LEU A 153 -4.10 -6.34 12.82
CA LEU A 153 -5.46 -5.81 12.97
C LEU A 153 -5.74 -5.46 14.44
N ASP A 154 -5.37 -6.33 15.38
CA ASP A 154 -5.50 -6.05 16.82
C ASP A 154 -4.66 -4.82 17.23
N GLN A 155 -3.46 -4.67 16.66
CA GLN A 155 -2.63 -3.47 16.85
C GLN A 155 -3.30 -2.23 16.26
N LEU A 156 -3.90 -2.33 15.08
CA LEU A 156 -4.62 -1.24 14.43
C LEU A 156 -5.82 -0.80 15.28
N ASP A 157 -6.59 -1.75 15.80
CA ASP A 157 -7.67 -1.51 16.75
C ASP A 157 -7.18 -0.83 18.02
N ALA A 158 -6.10 -1.32 18.64
CA ALA A 158 -5.53 -0.68 19.83
C ALA A 158 -5.07 0.77 19.56
N THR A 159 -4.52 1.04 18.37
CA THR A 159 -4.18 2.41 17.98
C THR A 159 -5.41 3.27 17.73
N ALA A 160 -6.45 2.70 17.13
CA ALA A 160 -7.72 3.37 16.90
C ALA A 160 -8.40 3.72 18.23
N ASP A 161 -8.41 2.80 19.20
CA ASP A 161 -8.90 3.02 20.55
C ASP A 161 -8.11 4.13 21.26
N ARG A 162 -6.78 4.10 21.15
CA ARG A 162 -5.90 5.12 21.76
C ARG A 162 -6.19 6.53 21.24
N TYR A 163 -6.59 6.65 19.98
CA TYR A 163 -6.95 7.94 19.37
C TYR A 163 -8.45 8.21 19.38
N GLU A 164 -9.25 7.41 20.09
CA GLU A 164 -10.72 7.53 20.17
C GLU A 164 -11.39 7.56 18.79
N VAL A 165 -10.85 6.77 17.85
CA VAL A 165 -11.38 6.65 16.50
C VAL A 165 -12.75 5.96 16.55
N PRO A 166 -13.80 6.59 15.98
CA PRO A 166 -15.14 6.01 15.94
C PRO A 166 -15.18 4.62 15.31
N ALA A 167 -16.03 3.75 15.86
CA ALA A 167 -16.22 2.39 15.34
C ALA A 167 -16.72 2.36 13.89
N ASP A 168 -17.39 3.42 13.42
CA ASP A 168 -17.85 3.52 12.03
C ASP A 168 -16.71 3.55 11.00
N PHE A 169 -15.48 3.85 11.44
CA PHE A 169 -14.31 3.86 10.56
C PHE A 169 -13.68 2.47 10.41
N ARG A 170 -14.14 1.49 11.21
CA ARG A 170 -13.67 0.10 11.21
C ARG A 170 -14.48 -0.82 10.29
N LYS A 171 -15.53 -0.28 9.66
CA LYS A 171 -16.46 -0.97 8.75
C LYS A 171 -15.97 -0.99 7.31
#